data_AF-A0AAV6D4Y3-F1
#
_entry.id   AF-A0AAV6D4Y3-F1
#
_cell.length_a   1.000
_cell.length_b   1.000
_cell.length_c   1.000
_cell.angle_alpha   90.00
_cell.angle_beta   90.00
_cell.angle_gamma   90.00
#
_symmetry.space_group_name_H-M   'P 1'
#
loop_
_entity.id
_entity.type
_entity.pdbx_description
1 polymer ?
#
loop_
_entity_poly.entity_id
_entity_poly.type
_entity_poly.pdbx_seq_one_letter_code
_entity_poly.pdbx_strand_id
1 'polypeptide(L)'
;MKTFILLVLTIIVLLVAFVIIDNILWRLEVKRVERMNEHMAALRDHVKINPPDTNALNSLILSLHSKDPWERGAAAGFLGQAGSNAEPAVDGLIEVLNGNDPFDTKLAAQSLGEIGLGARRAIPALIKAVQQHPEEGAGFSAAKSLGQIANTNDTEIVTVLDQAAKSSDESMRFSANEGLQALKSSQK
;
A
#
# COMPACT_ATOMS: atom_id res chain seq x y z
N MET A 1 1.32 7.72 63.04
CA MET A 1 1.78 6.37 62.62
C MET A 1 0.74 5.63 61.77
N LYS A 2 -0.50 5.41 62.23
CA LYS A 2 -1.55 4.68 61.48
C LYS A 2 -1.91 5.30 60.11
N THR A 3 -2.07 6.62 60.04
CA THR A 3 -2.41 7.34 58.79
C THR A 3 -1.32 7.25 57.72
N PHE A 4 -0.05 7.29 58.16
CA PHE A 4 1.10 7.13 57.28
C PHE A 4 1.16 5.72 56.68
N ILE A 5 0.95 4.69 57.50
CA ILE A 5 0.91 3.29 57.04
C ILE A 5 -0.23 3.07 56.03
N LEU A 6 -1.41 3.62 56.30
CA LEU A 6 -2.57 3.50 55.40
C LEU A 6 -2.30 4.18 54.04
N LEU A 7 -1.66 5.35 54.04
CA LEU A 7 -1.30 6.07 52.83
C LEU A 7 -0.28 5.28 52.00
N VAL A 8 0.75 4.72 52.63
CA VAL A 8 1.76 3.87 51.97
C VAL A 8 1.10 2.63 51.35
N LEU A 9 0.22 1.93 52.07
CA LEU A 9 -0.50 0.77 51.53
C LEU A 9 -1.39 1.12 50.35
N THR A 10 -2.07 2.27 50.41
CA THR A 10 -2.91 2.75 49.30
C THR A 10 -2.08 3.01 48.05
N ILE A 11 -0.92 3.67 48.21
CA ILE A 11 0.01 3.91 47.10
C ILE A 11 0.51 2.58 46.52
N ILE A 12 0.90 1.62 47.36
CA ILE A 12 1.36 0.30 46.90
C ILE A 12 0.26 -0.41 46.09
N VAL A 13 -0.99 -0.40 46.57
CA VAL A 13 -2.11 -1.00 45.85
C VAL A 13 -2.34 -0.33 44.50
N LEU A 14 -2.26 1.00 44.43
CA LEU A 14 -2.41 1.74 43.17
C LEU A 14 -1.25 1.45 42.19
N LEU A 15 -0.01 1.36 42.68
CA LEU A 15 1.15 1.01 41.86
C LEU A 15 1.06 -0.42 41.31
N VAL A 16 0.67 -1.37 42.15
CA VAL A 16 0.46 -2.76 41.73
C VAL A 16 -0.68 -2.84 40.70
N ALA A 17 -1.79 -2.14 40.94
CA ALA A 17 -2.89 -2.08 39.98
C ALA A 17 -2.46 -1.48 38.63
N PHE A 18 -1.68 -0.40 38.66
CA PHE A 18 -1.14 0.22 37.44
C PHE A 18 -0.28 -0.76 36.64
N VAL A 19 0.67 -1.44 37.28
CA VAL A 19 1.54 -2.43 36.62
C VAL A 19 0.73 -3.61 36.06
N ILE A 20 -0.28 -4.07 36.79
CA ILE A 20 -1.16 -5.16 36.32
C ILE A 20 -1.98 -4.70 35.10
N ILE A 21 -2.57 -3.52 35.15
CA ILE A 21 -3.36 -2.96 34.05
C ILE A 21 -2.48 -2.79 32.82
N ASP A 22 -1.29 -2.19 32.97
CA ASP A 22 -0.34 -2.00 31.87
C ASP A 22 0.08 -3.33 31.24
N ASN A 23 0.40 -4.35 32.05
CA ASN A 23 0.74 -5.70 31.58
C ASN A 23 -0.44 -6.37 30.85
N ILE A 24 -1.67 -6.24 31.36
CA ILE A 24 -2.87 -6.78 30.70
C ILE A 24 -3.12 -6.05 29.38
N LEU A 25 -3.06 -4.72 29.37
CA LEU A 25 -3.26 -3.91 28.16
C LEU A 25 -2.23 -4.26 27.09
N TRP A 26 -0.94 -4.35 27.47
CA TRP A 26 0.12 -4.79 26.57
C TRP A 26 -0.17 -6.17 25.98
N ARG A 27 -0.57 -7.15 26.80
CA ARG A 27 -0.94 -8.49 26.31
C ARG A 27 -2.14 -8.50 25.38
N LEU A 28 -3.13 -7.66 25.63
CA LEU A 28 -4.30 -7.54 24.77
C LEU A 28 -3.95 -6.92 23.42
N GLU A 29 -3.07 -5.92 23.42
CA GLU A 29 -2.63 -5.26 22.19
C GLU A 29 -1.74 -6.20 21.35
N VAL A 30 -0.80 -6.91 21.96
CA VAL A 30 0.01 -7.92 21.25
C VAL A 30 -0.89 -8.97 20.59
N LYS A 31 -1.86 -9.53 21.33
CA LYS A 31 -2.80 -10.51 20.78
C LYS A 31 -3.71 -9.92 19.70
N ARG A 32 -4.03 -8.63 19.77
CA ARG A 32 -4.81 -7.94 18.73
C ARG A 32 -3.99 -7.86 17.44
N VAL A 33 -2.74 -7.42 17.53
CA VAL A 33 -1.83 -7.32 16.37
C VAL A 33 -1.58 -8.69 15.76
N GLU A 34 -1.33 -9.73 16.57
CA GLU A 34 -1.16 -11.10 16.07
C GLU A 34 -2.38 -11.58 15.27
N ARG A 35 -3.60 -11.43 15.81
CA ARG A 35 -4.83 -11.81 15.10
C ARG A 35 -5.05 -11.01 13.82
N MET A 36 -4.71 -9.73 13.83
CA MET A 36 -4.82 -8.88 12.64
C MET A 36 -3.83 -9.32 11.56
N ASN A 37 -2.60 -9.65 11.96
CA ASN A 37 -1.58 -10.15 11.05
C ASN A 37 -1.97 -11.49 10.44
N GLU A 38 -2.50 -12.42 11.25
CA GLU A 38 -3.01 -13.71 10.79
C GLU A 38 -4.18 -13.54 9.81
N HIS A 39 -5.12 -12.64 10.12
CA HIS A 39 -6.24 -12.34 9.23
C HIS A 39 -5.78 -11.79 7.88
N MET A 40 -4.89 -10.80 7.89
CA MET A 40 -4.34 -10.20 6.68
C MET A 40 -3.53 -11.22 5.86
N ALA A 41 -2.77 -12.10 6.51
CA ALA A 41 -2.07 -13.20 5.85
C ALA A 41 -3.04 -14.18 5.17
N ALA A 42 -4.17 -14.50 5.81
CA ALA A 42 -5.21 -15.31 5.19
C ALA A 42 -5.79 -14.59 3.96
N LEU A 43 -6.13 -13.31 4.06
CA LEU A 43 -6.66 -12.54 2.91
C LEU A 43 -5.71 -12.57 1.71
N ARG A 44 -4.40 -12.43 1.94
CA ARG A 44 -3.36 -12.53 0.90
C ARG A 44 -3.41 -13.87 0.17
N ASP A 45 -3.55 -14.96 0.89
CA ASP A 45 -3.50 -16.29 0.30
C ASP A 45 -4.81 -16.58 -0.45
N HIS A 46 -5.94 -16.12 0.08
CA HIS A 46 -7.26 -16.28 -0.52
C HIS A 46 -7.46 -15.46 -1.80
N VAL A 47 -6.91 -14.24 -1.90
CA VAL A 47 -7.05 -13.40 -3.10
C VAL A 47 -6.25 -13.92 -4.30
N LYS A 48 -5.22 -14.75 -4.05
CA LYS A 48 -4.39 -15.38 -5.09
C LYS A 48 -5.01 -16.65 -5.69
N ILE A 49 -6.04 -17.21 -5.07
CA ILE A 49 -6.74 -18.40 -5.60
C ILE A 49 -7.39 -18.06 -6.94
N ASN A 50 -7.51 -19.03 -7.85
CA ASN A 50 -8.21 -18.85 -9.12
C ASN A 50 -9.46 -19.74 -9.18
N PRO A 51 -10.69 -19.19 -9.23
CA PRO A 51 -11.01 -17.75 -9.19
C PRO A 51 -10.74 -17.12 -7.81
N PRO A 52 -10.53 -15.78 -7.73
CA PRO A 52 -10.25 -15.13 -6.46
C PRO A 52 -11.42 -15.22 -5.50
N ASP A 53 -11.12 -15.44 -4.22
CA ASP A 53 -12.11 -15.34 -3.16
C ASP A 53 -12.62 -13.89 -3.09
N THR A 54 -13.88 -13.71 -3.51
CA THR A 54 -14.51 -12.39 -3.62
C THR A 54 -14.66 -11.73 -2.24
N ASN A 55 -14.85 -12.50 -1.17
CA ASN A 55 -14.94 -11.94 0.18
C ASN A 55 -13.57 -11.46 0.66
N ALA A 56 -12.51 -12.20 0.34
CA ALA A 56 -11.16 -11.77 0.65
C ALA A 56 -10.79 -10.49 -0.13
N LEU A 57 -11.11 -10.46 -1.43
CA LEU A 57 -10.90 -9.29 -2.28
C LEU A 57 -11.63 -8.06 -1.75
N ASN A 58 -12.92 -8.18 -1.44
CA ASN A 58 -13.72 -7.07 -0.90
C ASN A 58 -13.19 -6.59 0.46
N SER A 59 -12.75 -7.51 1.32
CA SER A 59 -12.12 -7.15 2.60
C SER A 59 -10.85 -6.32 2.37
N LEU A 60 -9.98 -6.74 1.45
CA LEU A 60 -8.77 -5.98 1.12
C LEU A 60 -9.08 -4.61 0.51
N ILE A 61 -10.10 -4.50 -0.35
CA ILE A 61 -10.55 -3.21 -0.90
C ILE A 61 -11.00 -2.26 0.22
N LEU A 62 -11.75 -2.77 1.20
CA LEU A 62 -12.16 -1.96 2.37
C LEU A 62 -10.94 -1.56 3.23
N SER A 63 -9.99 -2.46 3.43
CA SER A 63 -8.78 -2.22 4.22
C SER A 63 -7.84 -1.17 3.60
N LEU A 64 -7.97 -0.84 2.32
CA LEU A 64 -7.28 0.31 1.70
C LEU A 64 -7.57 1.64 2.42
N HIS A 65 -8.69 1.73 3.14
CA HIS A 65 -9.10 2.92 3.89
C HIS A 65 -9.04 2.71 5.41
N SER A 66 -8.32 1.68 5.89
CA SER A 66 -8.14 1.44 7.32
C SER A 66 -7.48 2.62 8.03
N LYS A 67 -7.79 2.81 9.32
CA LYS A 67 -7.05 3.78 10.15
C LYS A 67 -5.64 3.31 10.47
N ASP A 68 -5.40 2.00 10.43
CA ASP A 68 -4.09 1.41 10.66
C ASP A 68 -3.25 1.50 9.37
N PRO A 69 -2.12 2.24 9.35
CA PRO A 69 -1.23 2.31 8.20
C PRO A 69 -0.66 0.96 7.78
N TRP A 70 -0.44 0.04 8.73
CA TRP A 70 0.06 -1.30 8.41
C TRP A 70 -0.98 -2.08 7.61
N GLU A 71 -2.25 -2.01 8.02
CA GLU A 71 -3.35 -2.69 7.34
C GLU A 71 -3.59 -2.12 5.94
N ARG A 72 -3.56 -0.78 5.78
CA ARG A 72 -3.68 -0.13 4.46
C ARG A 72 -2.57 -0.56 3.51
N GLY A 73 -1.32 -0.51 3.96
CA GLY A 73 -0.17 -0.88 3.17
C GLY A 73 -0.16 -2.38 2.80
N ALA A 74 -0.52 -3.24 3.76
CA ALA A 74 -0.67 -4.67 3.52
C ALA A 74 -1.78 -4.95 2.49
N ALA A 75 -2.92 -4.27 2.60
CA ALA A 75 -4.02 -4.39 1.65
C ALA A 75 -3.59 -4.03 0.22
N ALA A 76 -2.98 -2.85 0.04
CA ALA A 76 -2.47 -2.43 -1.26
C ALA A 76 -1.46 -3.43 -1.83
N GLY A 77 -0.49 -3.87 -1.03
CA GLY A 77 0.52 -4.84 -1.46
C GLY A 77 -0.05 -6.22 -1.83
N PHE A 78 -1.03 -6.72 -1.08
CA PHE A 78 -1.64 -8.02 -1.37
C PHE A 78 -2.52 -7.97 -2.62
N LEU A 79 -3.19 -6.85 -2.87
CA LEU A 79 -3.92 -6.62 -4.12
C LEU A 79 -2.95 -6.61 -5.32
N GLY A 80 -1.81 -5.94 -5.21
CA GLY A 80 -0.76 -5.98 -6.25
C GLY A 80 -0.27 -7.41 -6.52
N GLN A 81 0.07 -8.15 -5.46
CA GLN A 81 0.53 -9.53 -5.57
C GLN A 81 -0.53 -10.51 -6.10
N ALA A 82 -1.82 -10.17 -6.03
CA ALA A 82 -2.89 -10.95 -6.63
C ALA A 82 -2.91 -10.81 -8.16
N GLY A 83 -2.24 -9.78 -8.71
CA GLY A 83 -2.16 -9.53 -10.13
C GLY A 83 -3.54 -9.26 -10.74
N SER A 84 -3.83 -9.87 -11.89
CA SER A 84 -5.10 -9.68 -12.61
C SER A 84 -6.35 -10.02 -11.80
N ASN A 85 -6.22 -10.87 -10.76
CA ASN A 85 -7.34 -11.19 -9.87
C ASN A 85 -7.86 -9.97 -9.08
N ALA A 86 -7.02 -8.95 -8.90
CA ALA A 86 -7.37 -7.73 -8.18
C ALA A 86 -7.83 -6.58 -9.10
N GLU A 87 -8.19 -6.85 -10.36
CA GLU A 87 -8.80 -5.83 -11.24
C GLU A 87 -9.98 -5.07 -10.58
N PRO A 88 -10.87 -5.71 -9.78
CA PRO A 88 -11.94 -4.98 -9.09
C PRO A 88 -11.45 -3.93 -8.07
N ALA A 89 -10.20 -4.01 -7.62
CA ALA A 89 -9.63 -3.08 -6.65
C ALA A 89 -9.01 -1.82 -7.27
N VAL A 90 -8.97 -1.73 -8.61
CA VAL A 90 -8.30 -0.63 -9.33
C VAL A 90 -8.82 0.75 -8.90
N ASP A 91 -10.13 0.92 -8.73
CA ASP A 91 -10.70 2.22 -8.36
C ASP A 91 -10.30 2.62 -6.92
N GLY A 92 -10.31 1.68 -5.97
CA GLY A 92 -9.82 1.93 -4.61
C GLY A 92 -8.33 2.29 -4.57
N LEU A 93 -7.50 1.62 -5.39
CA LEU A 93 -6.08 1.96 -5.51
C LEU A 93 -5.85 3.33 -6.17
N ILE A 94 -6.69 3.74 -7.13
CA ILE A 94 -6.65 5.10 -7.71
C ILE A 94 -6.98 6.15 -6.63
N GLU A 95 -7.94 5.89 -5.75
CA GLU A 95 -8.25 6.79 -4.64
C GLU A 95 -7.05 6.94 -3.69
N VAL A 96 -6.41 5.83 -3.30
CA VAL A 96 -5.20 5.84 -2.46
C VAL A 96 -4.06 6.58 -3.14
N LEU A 97 -3.85 6.37 -4.45
CA LEU A 97 -2.82 7.06 -5.23
C LEU A 97 -3.03 8.59 -5.28
N ASN A 98 -4.28 9.05 -5.22
CA ASN A 98 -4.60 10.48 -5.17
C ASN A 98 -4.59 11.06 -3.74
N GLY A 99 -4.25 10.24 -2.73
CA GLY A 99 -4.05 10.67 -1.36
C GLY A 99 -2.76 11.47 -1.16
N ASN A 100 -2.47 11.78 0.10
CA ASN A 100 -1.32 12.61 0.48
C ASN A 100 -0.24 11.85 1.25
N ASP A 101 -0.47 10.59 1.61
CA ASP A 101 0.51 9.80 2.35
C ASP A 101 1.54 9.21 1.37
N PRO A 102 2.85 9.54 1.48
CA PRO A 102 3.85 9.10 0.51
C PRO A 102 4.05 7.59 0.45
N PHE A 103 3.78 6.88 1.55
CA PHE A 103 3.91 5.43 1.61
C PHE A 103 2.72 4.75 0.93
N ASP A 104 1.51 5.19 1.26
CA ASP A 104 0.28 4.64 0.69
C ASP A 104 0.21 4.90 -0.83
N THR A 105 0.53 6.11 -1.28
CA THR A 105 0.56 6.50 -2.70
C THR A 105 1.58 5.71 -3.51
N LYS A 106 2.78 5.50 -2.97
CA LYS A 106 3.82 4.66 -3.57
C LYS A 106 3.36 3.22 -3.75
N LEU A 107 2.77 2.63 -2.71
CA LEU A 107 2.27 1.26 -2.75
C LEU A 107 1.12 1.12 -3.74
N ALA A 108 0.18 2.07 -3.75
CA ALA A 108 -0.92 2.07 -4.71
C ALA A 108 -0.41 2.12 -6.16
N ALA A 109 0.54 3.01 -6.46
CA ALA A 109 1.16 3.08 -7.79
C ALA A 109 1.78 1.74 -8.19
N GLN A 110 2.59 1.14 -7.31
CA GLN A 110 3.22 -0.16 -7.57
C GLN A 110 2.19 -1.28 -7.79
N SER A 111 1.18 -1.38 -6.92
CA SER A 111 0.15 -2.42 -7.02
C SER A 111 -0.67 -2.31 -8.30
N LEU A 112 -0.95 -1.10 -8.77
CA LEU A 112 -1.60 -0.88 -10.07
C LEU A 112 -0.76 -1.44 -11.22
N GLY A 113 0.57 -1.30 -11.16
CA GLY A 113 1.48 -1.93 -12.12
C GLY A 113 1.48 -3.47 -12.05
N GLU A 114 1.48 -4.03 -10.84
CA GLU A 114 1.45 -5.49 -10.60
C GLU A 114 0.12 -6.15 -11.03
N ILE A 115 -1.01 -5.44 -10.92
CA ILE A 115 -2.30 -5.88 -11.47
C ILE A 115 -2.23 -6.03 -13.00
N GLY A 116 -1.40 -5.22 -13.66
CA GLY A 116 -1.15 -5.30 -15.10
C GLY A 116 -2.25 -4.67 -15.94
N LEU A 117 -2.55 -5.25 -17.11
CA LEU A 117 -3.41 -4.62 -18.12
C LEU A 117 -4.84 -4.30 -17.64
N GLY A 118 -5.36 -5.02 -16.64
CA GLY A 118 -6.67 -4.71 -16.02
C GLY A 118 -6.69 -3.35 -15.31
N ALA A 119 -5.52 -2.81 -14.94
CA ALA A 119 -5.39 -1.51 -14.29
C ALA A 119 -5.24 -0.32 -15.26
N ARG A 120 -5.41 -0.51 -16.58
CA ARG A 120 -5.30 0.57 -17.60
C ARG A 120 -6.12 1.83 -17.27
N ARG A 121 -7.25 1.69 -16.57
CA ARG A 121 -8.07 2.83 -16.12
C ARG A 121 -7.32 3.79 -15.18
N ALA A 122 -6.24 3.33 -14.52
CA ALA A 122 -5.41 4.14 -13.64
C ALA A 122 -4.36 5.00 -14.36
N ILE A 123 -4.19 4.86 -15.68
CA ILE A 123 -3.19 5.61 -16.47
C ILE A 123 -3.22 7.12 -16.17
N PRO A 124 -4.37 7.82 -16.18
CA PRO A 124 -4.40 9.26 -15.92
C PRO A 124 -3.89 9.63 -14.52
N ALA A 125 -4.21 8.82 -13.51
CA ALA A 125 -3.75 9.03 -12.13
C ALA A 125 -2.25 8.77 -11.99
N LEU A 126 -1.71 7.76 -12.67
CA LEU A 126 -0.28 7.46 -12.68
C LEU A 126 0.52 8.54 -13.43
N ILE A 127 0.04 9.06 -14.56
CA ILE A 127 0.66 10.21 -15.25
C ILE A 127 0.76 11.41 -14.29
N LYS A 128 -0.34 11.73 -13.61
CA LYS A 128 -0.37 12.80 -12.61
C LYS A 128 0.65 12.55 -11.49
N ALA A 129 0.76 11.33 -10.98
CA ALA A 129 1.74 10.99 -9.94
C ALA A 129 3.20 11.18 -10.40
N VAL A 130 3.53 10.80 -11.64
CA VAL A 130 4.86 11.05 -12.23
C VAL A 130 5.18 12.55 -12.29
N GLN A 131 4.20 13.37 -12.64
CA GLN A 131 4.39 14.81 -12.85
C GLN A 131 4.41 15.62 -11.55
N GLN A 132 3.58 15.25 -10.56
CA GLN A 132 3.43 16.00 -9.31
C GLN A 132 4.46 15.62 -8.25
N HIS A 133 4.91 14.36 -8.27
CA HIS A 133 5.85 13.83 -7.29
C HIS A 133 7.11 13.26 -7.97
N PRO A 134 7.82 14.08 -8.78
CA PRO A 134 8.91 13.59 -9.61
C PRO A 134 10.15 13.14 -8.83
N GLU A 135 10.23 13.46 -7.54
CA GLU A 135 11.32 13.13 -6.62
C GLU A 135 10.87 12.21 -5.47
N GLU A 136 9.60 11.80 -5.46
CA GLU A 136 9.05 10.93 -4.42
C GLU A 136 8.79 9.52 -4.95
N GLY A 137 8.73 8.55 -4.02
CA GLY A 137 8.55 7.15 -4.36
C GLY A 137 7.31 6.87 -5.21
N ALA A 138 6.24 7.64 -5.05
CA ALA A 138 5.02 7.52 -5.86
C ALA A 138 5.26 7.81 -7.34
N GLY A 139 6.04 8.84 -7.68
CA GLY A 139 6.39 9.13 -9.07
C GLY A 139 7.25 8.05 -9.71
N PHE A 140 8.23 7.52 -8.97
CA PHE A 140 9.08 6.42 -9.44
C PHE A 140 8.27 5.16 -9.74
N SER A 141 7.45 4.72 -8.77
CA SER A 141 6.57 3.57 -8.93
C SER A 141 5.57 3.80 -10.07
N ALA A 142 5.04 5.01 -10.22
CA ALA A 142 4.09 5.34 -11.28
C ALA A 142 4.74 5.28 -12.67
N ALA A 143 5.97 5.79 -12.84
CA ALA A 143 6.69 5.74 -14.11
C ALA A 143 6.93 4.28 -14.55
N LYS A 144 7.36 3.42 -13.62
CA LYS A 144 7.51 1.98 -13.88
C LYS A 144 6.17 1.32 -14.23
N SER A 145 5.13 1.60 -13.44
CA SER A 145 3.81 0.97 -13.58
C SER A 145 3.12 1.37 -14.87
N LEU A 146 3.27 2.61 -15.33
CA LEU A 146 2.83 3.04 -16.67
C LEU A 146 3.39 2.11 -17.74
N GLY A 147 4.66 1.71 -17.65
CA GLY A 147 5.25 0.79 -18.62
C GLY A 147 4.70 -0.63 -18.60
N GLN A 148 4.15 -1.07 -17.47
CA GLN A 148 3.55 -2.40 -17.30
C GLN A 148 2.11 -2.46 -17.80
N ILE A 149 1.36 -1.35 -17.70
CA ILE A 149 -0.07 -1.33 -18.00
C ILE A 149 -0.41 -0.69 -19.35
N ALA A 150 0.48 0.16 -19.88
CA ALA A 150 0.23 0.91 -21.10
C ALA A 150 0.58 0.14 -22.39
N ASN A 151 0.20 0.70 -23.54
CA ASN A 151 0.65 0.23 -24.85
C ASN A 151 1.66 1.23 -25.45
N THR A 152 2.60 0.80 -26.29
CA THR A 152 3.57 1.74 -26.92
C THR A 152 2.88 2.76 -27.84
N ASN A 153 1.66 2.48 -28.28
CA ASN A 153 0.86 3.39 -29.10
C ASN A 153 0.30 4.57 -28.29
N ASP A 154 0.40 4.54 -26.96
CA ASP A 154 -0.02 5.64 -26.09
C ASP A 154 1.06 6.73 -26.10
N THR A 155 1.02 7.61 -27.10
CA THR A 155 2.02 8.66 -27.36
C THR A 155 2.20 9.62 -26.17
N GLU A 156 1.13 9.88 -25.42
CA GLU A 156 1.18 10.67 -24.19
C GLU A 156 2.07 10.01 -23.13
N ILE A 157 1.92 8.70 -22.92
CA ILE A 157 2.69 7.94 -21.92
C ILE A 157 4.17 7.88 -22.32
N VAL A 158 4.45 7.64 -23.60
CA VAL A 158 5.82 7.69 -24.12
C VAL A 158 6.44 9.07 -23.88
N THR A 159 5.70 10.16 -24.14
CA THR A 159 6.19 11.53 -23.91
C THR A 159 6.48 11.79 -22.44
N VAL A 160 5.57 11.39 -21.54
CA VAL A 160 5.73 11.56 -20.09
C VAL A 160 6.95 10.78 -19.59
N LEU A 161 7.12 9.53 -20.02
CA LEU A 161 8.27 8.72 -19.63
C LEU A 161 9.59 9.21 -20.25
N ASP A 162 9.59 9.69 -21.50
CA ASP A 162 10.77 10.29 -22.13
C ASP A 162 11.21 11.58 -21.42
N GLN A 163 10.27 12.37 -20.92
CA GLN A 163 10.57 13.54 -20.09
C GLN A 163 11.13 13.12 -18.73
N ALA A 164 10.49 12.15 -18.06
CA ALA A 164 10.94 11.63 -16.76
C ALA A 164 12.33 10.97 -16.85
N ALA A 165 12.66 10.31 -17.97
CA ALA A 165 13.97 9.72 -18.24
C ALA A 165 15.11 10.76 -18.34
N LYS A 166 14.78 12.06 -18.49
CA LYS A 166 15.72 13.19 -18.49
C LYS A 166 15.80 13.91 -17.14
N SER A 167 15.09 13.43 -16.12
CA SER A 167 15.11 14.02 -14.78
C SER A 167 16.54 14.12 -14.22
N SER A 168 16.82 15.11 -13.36
CA SER A 168 18.07 15.16 -12.60
C SER A 168 18.13 14.10 -11.50
N ASP A 169 16.97 13.61 -11.05
CA ASP A 169 16.87 12.52 -10.07
C ASP A 169 17.18 11.17 -10.73
N GLU A 170 18.14 10.43 -10.16
CA GLU A 170 18.58 9.14 -10.69
C GLU A 170 17.49 8.06 -10.61
N SER A 171 16.72 8.02 -9.53
CA SER A 171 15.65 7.05 -9.33
C SER A 171 14.51 7.27 -10.33
N MET A 172 14.17 8.52 -10.60
CA MET A 172 13.20 8.86 -11.65
C MET A 172 13.70 8.45 -13.03
N ARG A 173 14.95 8.79 -13.37
CA ARG A 173 15.54 8.37 -14.67
C ARG A 173 15.52 6.86 -14.82
N PHE A 174 15.93 6.13 -13.78
CA PHE A 174 15.95 4.67 -13.80
C PHE A 174 14.55 4.10 -14.01
N SER A 175 13.56 4.55 -13.22
CA SER A 175 12.19 4.05 -13.27
C SER A 175 11.49 4.37 -14.59
N ALA A 176 11.72 5.56 -15.14
CA ALA A 176 11.19 5.94 -16.45
C ALA A 176 11.79 5.11 -17.59
N ASN A 177 13.10 4.83 -17.54
CA ASN A 177 13.75 3.94 -18.52
C ASN A 177 13.27 2.49 -18.40
N GLU A 178 13.04 1.99 -17.17
CA GLU A 178 12.38 0.70 -16.97
C GLU A 178 10.97 0.69 -17.59
N GLY A 179 10.18 1.75 -17.36
CA GLY A 179 8.85 1.90 -17.95
C GLY A 179 8.88 1.89 -19.49
N LEU A 180 9.79 2.65 -20.10
CA LEU A 180 10.00 2.67 -21.55
C LEU A 180 10.44 1.31 -22.11
N GLN A 181 11.27 0.57 -21.36
CA GLN A 181 11.69 -0.77 -21.74
C GLN A 181 10.53 -1.76 -21.68
N ALA A 182 9.74 -1.72 -20.59
CA ALA A 182 8.57 -2.56 -20.39
C ALA A 182 7.51 -2.37 -21.50
N LEU A 183 7.30 -1.12 -21.92
CA LEU A 183 6.45 -0.78 -23.08
C LEU A 183 6.92 -1.53 -24.34
N LYS A 184 8.21 -1.42 -24.66
CA LYS A 184 8.81 -2.05 -25.85
C LYS A 184 8.77 -3.58 -25.80
N SER A 185 8.95 -4.16 -24.62
CA SER A 185 8.92 -5.63 -24.47
C SER A 185 7.53 -6.22 -24.58
N SER A 186 6.49 -5.47 -24.20
CA SER A 186 5.09 -5.94 -24.20
C SER A 186 4.49 -6.09 -25.62
N GLN A 187 5.25 -5.78 -26.67
CA GLN A 187 4.85 -5.88 -28.08
C GLN A 187 5.63 -6.92 -28.90
N LYS A 188 6.57 -7.65 -28.28
CA LYS A 188 7.25 -8.79 -28.92
C LYS A 188 6.50 -10.09 -28.65
#